data_AF-A0A836VFG7-F1
#
_entry.id   AF-A0A836VFG7-F1
#
_cell.length_a   1.000
_cell.length_b   1.000
_cell.length_c   1.000
_cell.angle_alpha   90.00
_cell.angle_beta   90.00
_cell.angle_gamma   90.00
#
_symmetry.space_group_name_H-M   'P 1'
#
loop_
_entity.id
_entity.type
_entity.pdbx_description
1 polymer ?
#
loop_
_entity_poly.entity_id
_entity_poly.type
_entity_poly.pdbx_seq_one_letter_code
_entity_poly.pdbx_strand_id
1 'polypeptide(L)'
;MVTEPRLPDGSTKLAANVMHFARALRRAGLPIGTGRVIDALGAVELAGLRSGEDLYWALHSLFVSRPEQRLIFDQGFRIFWQRPELLEQLLNLNLTVPSASADLEPATPGSRRLSEAMAIAR
;
A
#
# COMPACT_ATOMS: atom_id res chain seq x y z
N MET A 1 30.70 -11.88 -21.87
CA MET A 1 29.97 -12.31 -20.66
C MET A 1 29.40 -11.06 -20.02
N VAL A 2 28.16 -10.71 -20.35
CA VAL A 2 27.48 -9.57 -19.72
C VAL A 2 26.90 -10.11 -18.41
N THR A 3 27.43 -9.66 -17.28
CA THR A 3 26.95 -10.03 -15.96
C THR A 3 25.52 -9.52 -15.82
N GLU A 4 24.55 -10.43 -15.84
CA GLU A 4 23.17 -10.12 -15.46
C GLU A 4 23.16 -9.65 -14.00
N PRO A 5 22.54 -8.49 -13.68
CA PRO A 5 22.37 -8.10 -12.30
C PRO A 5 21.38 -9.06 -11.65
N ARG A 6 21.90 -10.07 -10.96
CA ARG A 6 21.09 -10.99 -10.17
C ARG A 6 20.61 -10.24 -8.93
N LEU A 7 19.47 -9.58 -9.07
CA LEU A 7 18.75 -8.94 -7.98
C LEU A 7 18.48 -9.99 -6.88
N PRO A 8 18.82 -9.70 -5.60
CA PRO A 8 18.52 -10.61 -4.49
C PRO A 8 17.02 -10.93 -4.46
N ASP A 9 16.62 -12.15 -4.15
CA ASP A 9 15.20 -12.60 -4.23
C ASP A 9 14.20 -11.67 -3.52
N GLY A 10 14.65 -10.90 -2.52
CA GLY A 10 13.87 -9.87 -1.83
C GLY A 10 13.53 -8.64 -2.68
N SER A 11 14.42 -8.17 -3.55
CA SER A 11 14.15 -7.00 -4.42
C SER A 11 13.15 -7.34 -5.52
N THR A 12 13.14 -8.58 -6.02
CA THR A 12 12.16 -9.05 -7.01
C THR A 12 10.74 -9.08 -6.42
N LYS A 13 10.60 -9.55 -5.18
CA LYS A 13 9.31 -9.54 -4.46
C LYS A 13 8.83 -8.13 -4.16
N LEU A 14 9.73 -7.24 -3.75
CA LEU A 14 9.38 -5.84 -3.50
C LEU A 14 8.94 -5.12 -4.78
N ALA A 15 9.64 -5.35 -5.89
CA ALA A 15 9.27 -4.81 -7.20
C ALA A 15 7.87 -5.29 -7.64
N ALA A 16 7.58 -6.60 -7.47
CA ALA A 16 6.25 -7.15 -7.74
C ALA A 16 5.17 -6.48 -6.89
N ASN A 17 5.42 -6.30 -5.59
CA ASN A 17 4.50 -5.63 -4.67
C ASN A 17 4.22 -4.19 -5.08
N VAL A 18 5.25 -3.42 -5.46
CA VAL A 18 5.08 -2.03 -5.95
C VAL A 18 4.23 -2.00 -7.23
N MET A 19 4.45 -2.92 -8.16
CA MET A 19 3.64 -3.03 -9.38
C MET A 19 2.17 -3.36 -9.07
N HIS A 20 1.92 -4.31 -8.17
CA HIS A 20 0.57 -4.65 -7.74
C HIS A 20 -0.12 -3.49 -7.04
N PHE A 21 0.60 -2.75 -6.20
CA PHE A 21 0.08 -1.58 -5.51
C PHE A 21 -0.29 -0.46 -6.49
N ALA A 22 0.58 -0.14 -7.45
CA ALA A 22 0.30 0.83 -8.50
C ALA A 22 -0.94 0.47 -9.32
N ARG A 23 -1.14 -0.82 -9.60
CA ARG A 23 -2.34 -1.33 -10.28
C ARG A 23 -3.60 -1.15 -9.44
N ALA A 24 -3.53 -1.41 -8.13
CA ALA A 24 -4.64 -1.22 -7.21
C ALA A 24 -5.04 0.27 -7.13
N LEU A 25 -4.06 1.17 -7.00
CA LEU A 25 -4.30 2.61 -7.01
C LEU A 25 -4.90 3.10 -8.33
N ARG A 26 -4.45 2.55 -9.47
CA ARG A 26 -5.05 2.86 -10.78
C ARG A 26 -6.53 2.48 -10.83
N ARG A 27 -6.90 1.33 -10.26
CA ARG A 27 -8.31 0.90 -10.14
C ARG A 27 -9.11 1.79 -9.19
N ALA A 28 -8.47 2.33 -8.16
CA ALA A 28 -9.08 3.27 -7.22
C ALA A 28 -9.21 4.71 -7.78
N GLY A 29 -8.81 4.96 -9.03
CA GLY A 29 -8.98 6.24 -9.71
C GLY A 29 -7.73 7.14 -9.72
N LEU A 30 -6.57 6.67 -9.24
CA LEU A 30 -5.33 7.44 -9.36
C LEU A 30 -4.75 7.31 -10.77
N PRO A 31 -4.40 8.41 -11.45
CA PRO A 31 -3.79 8.38 -12.77
C PRO A 31 -2.30 7.99 -12.69
N ILE A 32 -2.03 6.73 -12.33
CA ILE A 32 -0.67 6.19 -12.28
C ILE A 32 -0.32 5.63 -13.65
N GLY A 33 0.47 6.36 -14.43
CA GLY A 33 1.03 5.89 -15.71
C GLY A 33 2.18 4.90 -15.52
N THR A 34 2.50 4.14 -16.56
CA THR A 34 3.60 3.15 -16.54
C THR A 34 4.95 3.80 -16.21
N GLY A 35 5.22 5.01 -16.70
CA GLY A 35 6.45 5.76 -16.38
C GLY A 35 6.65 5.95 -14.87
N ARG A 36 5.61 6.40 -14.15
CA ARG A 36 5.66 6.55 -12.68
C ARG A 36 5.95 5.25 -11.94
N VAL A 37 5.51 4.11 -12.49
CA VAL A 37 5.80 2.80 -11.89
C VAL A 37 7.27 2.43 -12.10
N ILE A 38 7.81 2.67 -13.29
CA ILE A 38 9.24 2.46 -13.57
C ILE A 38 10.09 3.37 -12.68
N ASP A 39 9.72 4.64 -12.56
CA ASP A 39 10.39 5.61 -11.68
C ASP A 39 10.34 5.16 -10.21
N ALA A 40 9.21 4.60 -9.77
CA ALA A 40 9.06 4.07 -8.42
C ALA A 40 9.93 2.84 -8.16
N LEU A 41 10.03 1.93 -9.12
CA LEU A 41 10.92 0.77 -9.02
C LEU A 41 12.38 1.21 -8.94
N GLY A 42 12.80 2.14 -9.81
CA GLY A 42 14.14 2.69 -9.79
C GLY A 42 14.45 3.44 -8.49
N ALA A 43 13.51 4.23 -7.98
CA ALA A 43 13.66 4.94 -6.70
C ALA A 43 13.77 3.97 -5.52
N VAL A 44 12.99 2.88 -5.50
CA VAL A 44 13.04 1.84 -4.48
C VAL A 44 14.39 1.11 -4.48
N GLU A 45 14.93 0.81 -5.66
CA GLU A 45 16.25 0.18 -5.82
C GLU A 45 17.40 1.11 -5.39
N LEU A 46 17.33 2.39 -5.76
CA LEU A 46 18.37 3.38 -5.46
C LEU A 46 18.33 3.86 -4.00
N ALA A 47 17.15 4.00 -3.40
CA ALA A 47 16.99 4.54 -2.06
C ALA A 47 17.44 3.55 -0.96
N GLY A 48 17.51 2.24 -1.28
CA GLY A 48 17.90 1.23 -0.30
C GLY A 48 17.04 1.31 0.95
N LEU A 49 15.73 1.09 0.78
CA LEU A 49 14.71 1.37 1.80
C LEU A 49 15.02 0.61 3.10
N ARG A 50 15.35 1.35 4.15
CA ARG A 50 15.77 0.82 5.45
C ARG A 50 14.58 0.59 6.37
N SER A 51 13.43 1.16 6.02
CA SER A 51 12.19 1.09 6.78
C SER A 51 10.95 1.16 5.87
N GLY A 52 9.79 0.78 6.42
CA GLY A 52 8.50 0.98 5.75
C GLY A 52 8.10 2.46 5.62
N GLU A 53 8.66 3.34 6.46
CA GLU A 53 8.43 4.79 6.37
C GLU A 53 9.17 5.40 5.18
N ASP A 54 10.41 4.98 4.91
CA ASP A 54 11.15 5.41 3.73
C ASP A 54 10.42 5.00 2.44
N LEU A 55 9.85 3.78 2.44
CA LEU A 55 9.06 3.27 1.33
C LEU A 55 7.79 4.09 1.10
N TYR A 56 7.10 4.44 2.18
CA TYR A 56 5.91 5.28 2.14
C TYR A 56 6.22 6.63 1.48
N TRP A 57 7.24 7.34 1.95
CA TRP A 57 7.57 8.67 1.42
C TRP A 57 8.08 8.62 -0.01
N ALA A 58 8.87 7.61 -0.38
CA ALA A 58 9.32 7.39 -1.75
C ALA A 58 8.12 7.21 -2.70
N LEU A 59 7.21 6.29 -2.39
CA LEU A 59 6.04 6.04 -3.22
C LEU A 59 5.05 7.21 -3.21
N HIS A 60 4.87 7.88 -2.07
CA HIS A 60 4.00 9.04 -1.95
C HIS A 60 4.48 10.16 -2.87
N SER A 61 5.78 10.44 -2.91
CA SER A 61 6.34 11.50 -3.77
C SER A 61 6.12 11.26 -5.26
N LEU A 62 6.02 10.00 -5.69
CA LEU A 62 5.88 9.62 -7.10
C LEU A 62 4.42 9.43 -7.51
N PHE A 63 3.57 8.91 -6.64
CA PHE A 63 2.18 8.59 -6.95
C PHE A 63 1.21 9.72 -6.59
N VAL A 64 1.55 10.56 -5.61
CA VAL A 64 0.71 11.67 -5.15
C VAL A 64 1.23 12.99 -5.69
N SER A 65 0.48 13.56 -6.63
CA SER A 65 0.77 14.87 -7.23
C SER A 65 -0.25 15.94 -6.87
N ARG A 66 -1.41 15.54 -6.34
CA ARG A 66 -2.51 16.43 -5.93
C ARG A 66 -2.97 16.06 -4.52
N PRO A 67 -3.42 17.03 -3.71
CA PRO A 67 -3.86 16.75 -2.35
C PRO A 67 -5.06 15.77 -2.32
N GLU A 68 -5.92 15.80 -3.34
CA GLU A 68 -7.04 14.83 -3.47
C GLU A 68 -6.57 13.36 -3.54
N GLN A 69 -5.37 13.11 -4.09
CA GLN A 69 -4.83 11.76 -4.27
C GLN A 69 -4.26 11.18 -2.97
N ARG A 70 -3.93 12.03 -2.01
CA ARG A 70 -3.28 11.65 -0.75
C ARG A 70 -4.14 10.67 0.06
N LEU A 71 -5.44 10.94 0.16
CA LEU A 71 -6.35 10.09 0.94
C LEU A 71 -6.39 8.66 0.40
N ILE A 72 -6.54 8.49 -0.92
CA ILE A 72 -6.61 7.18 -1.56
C ILE A 72 -5.26 6.46 -1.47
N PHE A 73 -4.16 7.19 -1.64
CA PHE A 73 -2.82 6.63 -1.48
C PHE A 73 -2.59 6.14 -0.04
N ASP A 74 -2.89 6.95 0.97
CA ASP A 74 -2.68 6.62 2.39
C ASP A 74 -3.48 5.39 2.81
N GLN A 75 -4.75 5.33 2.41
CA GLN A 75 -5.61 4.18 2.66
C GLN A 75 -5.10 2.93 1.93
N GLY A 76 -4.77 3.06 0.64
CA GLY A 76 -4.25 1.97 -0.16
C GLY A 76 -2.95 1.41 0.41
N PHE A 77 -2.01 2.28 0.79
CA PHE A 77 -0.71 1.89 1.34
C PHE A 77 -0.88 1.13 2.65
N ARG A 78 -1.73 1.63 3.55
CA ARG A 78 -2.03 0.97 4.82
C ARG A 78 -2.61 -0.43 4.61
N ILE A 79 -3.59 -0.58 3.73
CA ILE A 79 -4.23 -1.88 3.44
C ILE A 79 -3.21 -2.85 2.83
N PHE A 80 -2.45 -2.40 1.83
CA PHE A 80 -1.52 -3.23 1.09
C PHE A 80 -0.35 -3.73 1.96
N TRP A 81 0.20 -2.87 2.82
CA TRP A 81 1.34 -3.24 3.68
C TRP A 81 0.97 -3.84 5.03
N GLN A 82 -0.29 -3.73 5.50
CA GLN A 82 -0.75 -4.44 6.70
C GLN A 82 -1.23 -5.87 6.42
N ARG A 83 -1.62 -6.21 5.18
CA ARG A 83 -2.06 -7.58 4.79
C ARG A 83 -1.65 -7.92 3.34
N PRO A 84 -0.37 -8.24 3.08
CA PRO A 84 0.08 -8.61 1.75
C PRO A 84 -0.61 -9.88 1.22
N GLU A 85 -1.03 -10.82 2.10
CA GLU A 85 -1.58 -12.11 1.68
C GLU A 85 -2.99 -12.01 1.04
N LEU A 86 -3.78 -11.00 1.43
CA LEU A 86 -5.13 -10.82 0.90
C LEU A 86 -5.13 -10.40 -0.57
N LEU A 87 -4.13 -9.63 -1.01
CA LEU A 87 -4.08 -9.20 -2.40
C LEU A 87 -3.69 -10.34 -3.34
N GLU A 88 -2.73 -11.17 -2.95
CA GLU A 88 -2.36 -12.37 -3.73
C GLU A 88 -3.55 -13.32 -3.85
N GLN A 89 -4.30 -13.55 -2.76
CA GLN A 89 -5.53 -14.34 -2.80
C GLN A 89 -6.61 -13.73 -3.71
N LEU A 90 -6.85 -12.42 -3.65
CA LEU A 90 -7.87 -11.77 -4.47
C LEU A 90 -7.50 -11.72 -5.96
N LEU A 91 -6.23 -11.60 -6.29
CA LEU A 91 -5.74 -11.63 -7.67
C LEU A 91 -5.75 -13.04 -8.26
N ASN A 92 -5.42 -14.07 -7.46
CA ASN A 92 -5.48 -15.46 -7.88
C ASN A 92 -6.90 -15.96 -8.15
N LEU A 93 -7.92 -15.29 -7.59
CA LEU A 93 -9.31 -15.67 -7.75
C LEU A 93 -10.03 -14.96 -8.93
N ASN A 94 -9.34 -14.13 -9.72
CA ASN A 94 -9.91 -13.39 -10.87
C ASN A 94 -11.22 -12.63 -10.58
N LEU A 95 -11.49 -12.32 -9.31
CA LEU A 95 -12.74 -11.71 -8.86
C LEU A 95 -12.64 -10.19 -8.95
N THR A 96 -13.60 -9.57 -9.65
CA THR A 96 -13.89 -8.15 -9.47
C THR A 96 -14.38 -7.98 -8.04
N VAL A 97 -13.58 -7.29 -7.22
CA VAL A 97 -13.84 -7.08 -5.80
C VAL A 97 -15.22 -6.41 -5.62
N PRO A 98 -16.21 -7.09 -5.02
CA PRO A 98 -17.37 -6.40 -4.47
C PRO A 98 -16.89 -5.63 -3.23
N SER A 99 -17.23 -4.35 -3.13
CA SER A 99 -16.90 -3.52 -1.97
C SER A 99 -17.47 -4.15 -0.70
N ALA A 100 -16.64 -4.87 0.05
CA ALA A 100 -16.95 -5.31 1.40
C ALA A 100 -16.53 -4.18 2.36
N SER A 101 -17.39 -3.17 2.43
CA SER A 101 -17.47 -2.26 3.57
C SER A 101 -18.08 -3.04 4.73
N ALA A 102 -17.26 -3.75 5.50
CA ALA A 102 -17.60 -4.25 6.83
C ALA A 102 -16.28 -4.46 7.59
N ASP A 103 -16.19 -3.89 8.78
CA ASP A 103 -15.11 -4.09 9.77
C ASP A 103 -13.82 -3.27 9.66
N LEU A 104 -13.91 -2.01 9.25
CA LEU A 104 -12.91 -1.02 9.65
C LEU A 104 -13.61 0.26 10.12
N GLU A 105 -13.93 0.33 11.41
CA GLU A 105 -13.97 1.61 12.11
C GLU A 105 -12.83 1.66 13.15
N PRO A 106 -12.20 2.84 13.30
CA PRO A 106 -10.89 3.02 13.91
C PRO A 106 -10.99 3.15 15.44
N ALA A 107 -9.92 2.73 16.13
CA ALA A 107 -9.73 3.09 17.54
C ALA A 107 -9.38 4.59 17.66
N THR A 108 -10.38 5.44 17.50
CA THR A 108 -10.33 6.87 17.81
C THR A 108 -10.32 7.04 19.34
N PRO A 109 -9.68 8.07 19.92
CA PRO A 109 -9.59 8.25 21.38
C PRO A 109 -10.92 8.30 22.15
N GLY A 110 -12.06 8.49 21.47
CA GLY A 110 -13.41 8.43 22.06
C GLY A 110 -13.88 7.02 22.43
N SER A 111 -13.45 5.99 21.70
CA SER A 111 -13.86 4.59 21.92
C SER A 111 -13.37 4.07 23.28
N ARG A 112 -12.19 4.54 23.70
CA ARG A 112 -11.58 4.17 24.99
C ARG A 112 -12.36 4.74 26.19
N ARG A 113 -12.92 5.95 26.06
CA ARG A 113 -13.72 6.60 27.12
C ARG A 113 -15.09 5.97 27.29
N LEU A 114 -15.70 5.48 26.19
CA LEU A 114 -16.97 4.76 26.25
C LEU A 114 -16.81 3.38 26.91
N SER A 115 -15.71 2.67 26.63
CA SER A 115 -15.39 1.41 27.32
C SER A 115 -15.10 1.60 28.81
N GLU A 116 -14.50 2.72 29.22
CA GLU A 116 -14.27 3.04 30.64
C GLU A 116 -15.58 3.38 31.37
N ALA A 117 -16.51 4.09 30.72
CA ALA A 117 -17.81 4.43 31.32
C ALA A 117 -18.70 3.19 31.56
N MET A 118 -18.62 2.18 30.69
CA MET A 118 -19.37 0.92 30.87
C MET A 118 -18.77 0.00 31.95
N ALA A 119 -17.50 0.16 32.32
CA ALA A 119 -16.84 -0.66 33.33
C ALA A 119 -17.18 -0.26 34.78
N ILE A 120 -17.73 0.94 34.99
CA ILE A 120 -18.03 1.49 36.33
C ILE A 120 -19.49 1.20 36.75
N ALA A 121 -20.34 0.68 35.86
CA ALA A 121 -21.76 0.42 36.13
C ALA A 121 -22.05 -1.05 36.55
N ARG A 122 -21.28 -1.59 37.50
CA ARG A 122 -21.61 -2.85 38.20
C ARG A 122 -21.62 -2.61 39.70
#